data_AF-A0A7R9ZX47-F1
#
_entry.id   AF-A0A7R9ZX47-F1
#
_cell.length_a   1.000
_cell.length_b   1.000
_cell.length_c   1.000
_cell.angle_alpha   90.00
_cell.angle_beta   90.00
_cell.angle_gamma   90.00
#
_symmetry.space_group_name_H-M   'P 1'
#
loop_
_entity.id
_entity.type
_entity.pdbx_description
1 polymer ?
#
loop_
_entity_poly.entity_id
_entity_poly.type
_entity_poly.pdbx_seq_one_letter_code
_entity_poly.pdbx_strand_id
1 'polypeptide(L)'
;AAIAAVQTLRSLGRQGLKSSRGVIAQTAFFFAACFAIAAGSALVLLLIVWYRVCDLKKMLEVGLCQSGKSLLGVEVTSGPLEMSLRRGQVQVTNISIANPEGYKSELLLRVGRAVLDIDLITLALYSGRHLIVKRLQLFCVEVIVEHLRRTSNLHEVMSAIVSASRATESSFGPSREGNAGDVEAEIDSEDARFRHVSLHEILVQDIAVRPMPKQPRSQETSRFIVSEFKFRDYSKEVDRYEWKDITRNLLHRFLHTIAAQVAKREATVGGCCAGVVRAALDAAVPPKPPWKGAHSQGRDRPEK
;
A
#
# COMPACT_ATOMS: atom_id res chain seq x y z
N ALA A 1 29.27 84.29 18.30
CA ALA A 1 28.49 83.66 17.22
C ALA A 1 28.93 82.21 16.93
N ALA A 2 30.19 81.95 16.58
CA ALA A 2 30.67 80.61 16.21
C ALA A 2 30.53 79.54 17.32
N ILE A 3 30.82 79.88 18.58
CA ILE A 3 30.72 78.93 19.71
C ILE A 3 29.26 78.51 19.98
N ALA A 4 28.31 79.43 19.80
CA ALA A 4 26.88 79.15 19.95
C ALA A 4 26.37 78.21 18.84
N ALA A 5 26.84 78.38 17.60
CA ALA A 5 26.49 77.50 16.48
C ALA A 5 27.02 76.06 16.67
N VAL A 6 28.20 75.90 17.26
CA VAL A 6 28.78 74.58 17.55
C VAL A 6 28.04 73.87 18.70
N GLN A 7 27.55 74.62 19.69
CA GLN A 7 26.75 74.05 20.78
C GLN A 7 25.36 73.60 20.32
N THR A 8 24.71 74.35 19.42
CA THR A 8 23.42 73.94 18.83
C THR A 8 23.55 72.75 17.87
N LEU A 9 24.66 72.65 17.11
CA LEU A 9 24.93 71.46 16.30
C LEU A 9 25.19 70.20 17.15
N ARG A 10 25.86 70.33 18.31
CA ARG A 10 26.08 69.20 19.24
C ARG A 10 24.80 68.73 19.94
N SER A 11 23.85 69.62 20.24
CA SER A 11 22.58 69.23 20.86
C SER A 11 21.64 68.54 19.88
N LEU A 12 21.58 69.01 18.63
CA LEU A 12 20.81 68.37 17.55
C LEU A 12 21.33 66.96 17.22
N GLY A 13 22.65 66.77 17.16
CA GLY A 13 23.26 65.45 16.93
C GLY A 13 22.94 64.42 18.04
N ARG A 14 22.86 64.85 19.31
CA ARG A 14 22.51 63.95 20.42
C ARG A 14 21.01 63.61 20.49
N GLN A 15 20.12 64.48 20.01
CA GLN A 15 18.68 64.19 19.96
C GLN A 15 18.32 63.21 18.84
N GLY A 16 18.98 63.30 17.67
CA GLY A 16 18.75 62.34 16.56
C GLY A 16 19.16 60.90 16.91
N LEU A 17 20.28 60.73 17.62
CA LEU A 17 20.79 59.41 18.03
C LEU A 17 19.96 58.72 19.12
N LYS A 18 19.25 59.47 19.98
CA LYS A 18 18.35 58.88 21.00
C LYS A 18 17.02 58.40 20.41
N SER A 19 16.49 59.09 19.40
CA SER A 19 15.24 58.69 18.73
C SER A 19 15.43 57.45 17.86
N SER A 20 16.57 57.32 17.18
CA SER A 20 16.88 56.16 16.31
C SER A 20 17.05 54.84 17.08
N ARG A 21 17.60 54.87 18.30
CA ARG A 21 17.80 53.66 19.13
C ARG A 21 16.50 52.97 19.54
N GLY A 22 15.41 53.72 19.74
CA GLY A 22 14.10 53.14 20.09
C GLY A 22 13.46 52.37 18.94
N VAL A 23 13.60 52.89 17.71
CA VAL A 23 13.01 52.28 16.50
C VAL A 23 13.74 50.99 16.11
N ILE A 24 15.06 50.94 16.25
CA ILE A 24 15.86 49.73 15.98
C ILE A 24 15.54 48.63 17.01
N ALA A 25 15.36 48.98 18.28
CA ALA A 25 15.01 48.01 19.32
C ALA A 25 13.60 47.43 19.10
N GLN A 26 12.62 48.25 18.73
CA GLN A 26 11.26 47.78 18.44
C GLN A 26 11.21 46.85 17.23
N THR A 27 11.87 47.21 16.12
CA THR A 27 11.90 46.36 14.92
C THR A 27 12.58 45.02 15.20
N ALA A 28 13.69 45.00 15.91
CA ALA A 28 14.38 43.76 16.30
C ALA A 28 13.49 42.83 17.15
N PHE A 29 12.69 43.39 18.08
CA PHE A 29 11.77 42.61 18.90
C PHE A 29 10.68 41.93 18.07
N PHE A 30 10.08 42.63 17.10
CA PHE A 30 9.07 42.04 16.21
C PHE A 30 9.66 40.91 15.35
N PHE A 31 10.86 41.10 14.79
CA PHE A 31 11.51 40.04 14.03
C PHE A 31 11.82 38.81 14.88
N ALA A 32 12.31 39.00 16.11
CA ALA A 32 12.55 37.89 17.03
C ALA A 32 11.27 37.14 17.41
N ALA A 33 10.18 37.88 17.68
CA ALA A 33 8.87 37.29 17.99
C ALA A 33 8.31 36.48 16.79
N CYS A 34 8.35 37.04 15.57
CA CYS A 34 7.92 36.33 14.37
C CYS A 34 8.76 35.08 14.11
N PHE A 35 10.08 35.15 14.31
CA PHE A 35 10.96 33.99 14.17
C PHE A 35 10.65 32.90 15.21
N ALA A 36 10.41 33.28 16.46
CA ALA A 36 10.04 32.33 17.52
C ALA A 36 8.71 31.62 17.22
N ILE A 37 7.71 32.36 16.72
CA ILE A 37 6.41 31.79 16.31
C ILE A 37 6.59 30.83 15.12
N ALA A 38 7.38 31.22 14.11
CA ALA A 38 7.65 30.37 12.95
C ALA A 38 8.43 29.11 13.32
N ALA A 39 9.42 29.21 14.22
CA ALA A 39 10.16 28.07 14.74
C ALA A 39 9.23 27.14 15.55
N GLY A 40 8.36 27.72 16.39
CA GLY A 40 7.37 26.98 17.16
C GLY A 40 6.38 26.22 16.28
N SER A 41 5.83 26.87 15.24
CA SER A 41 4.89 26.23 14.32
C SER A 41 5.56 25.12 13.49
N ALA A 42 6.80 25.33 13.05
CA ALA A 42 7.58 24.31 12.36
C ALA A 42 7.83 23.07 13.25
N LEU A 43 8.15 23.28 14.53
CA LEU A 43 8.32 22.18 15.50
C LEU A 43 7.03 21.39 15.70
N VAL A 44 5.89 22.08 15.83
CA VAL A 44 4.57 21.43 15.97
C VAL A 44 4.22 20.61 14.72
N LEU A 45 4.45 21.15 13.52
CA LEU A 45 4.24 20.41 12.28
C LEU A 45 5.12 19.15 12.20
N LEU A 46 6.38 19.25 12.61
CA LEU A 46 7.30 18.11 12.64
C LEU A 46 6.79 17.03 13.60
N LEU A 47 6.31 17.41 14.79
CA LEU A 47 5.71 16.47 15.74
C LEU A 47 4.44 15.81 15.21
N ILE A 48 3.59 16.53 14.49
CA ILE A 48 2.39 15.96 13.84
C ILE A 48 2.81 14.94 12.79
N VAL A 49 3.75 15.28 11.90
CA VAL A 49 4.24 14.35 10.86
C VAL A 49 4.85 13.11 11.50
N TRP A 50 5.66 13.28 12.55
CA TRP A 50 6.24 12.18 13.32
C TRP A 50 5.17 11.26 13.91
N TYR A 51 4.17 11.82 14.58
CA TYR A 51 3.06 11.07 15.16
C TYR A 51 2.29 10.26 14.10
N ARG A 52 1.96 10.87 12.96
CA ARG A 52 1.26 10.20 11.86
C ARG A 52 2.05 9.04 11.26
N VAL A 53 3.37 9.17 11.21
CA VAL A 53 4.25 8.11 10.74
C VAL A 53 4.29 6.95 11.73
N CYS A 54 4.36 7.23 13.04
CA CYS A 54 4.28 6.18 14.05
C CYS A 54 2.94 5.43 14.00
N ASP A 55 1.83 6.13 13.75
CA ASP A 55 0.52 5.50 13.56
C ASP A 55 0.49 4.61 12.30
N LEU A 56 1.03 5.10 11.17
CA LEU A 56 1.11 4.35 9.92
C LEU A 56 1.86 3.02 10.12
N LYS A 57 2.96 3.03 10.87
CA LYS A 57 3.73 1.82 11.19
C LYS A 57 2.86 0.77 11.88
N LYS A 58 2.17 1.14 12.97
CA LYS A 58 1.28 0.23 13.71
C LYS A 58 0.15 -0.29 12.84
N MET A 59 -0.42 0.59 12.01
CA MET A 59 -1.51 0.22 11.10
C MET A 59 -1.07 -0.79 10.04
N LEU A 60 0.15 -0.65 9.51
CA LEU A 60 0.65 -1.60 8.53
C LEU A 60 0.88 -2.98 9.14
N GLU A 61 1.41 -3.05 10.36
CA GLU A 61 1.57 -4.31 11.11
C GLU A 61 0.22 -5.00 11.35
N VAL A 62 -0.77 -4.25 11.85
CA VAL A 62 -2.13 -4.78 12.08
C VAL A 62 -2.79 -5.18 10.76
N GLY A 63 -2.69 -4.33 9.73
CA GLY A 63 -3.29 -4.55 8.42
C GLY A 63 -2.73 -5.77 7.72
N LEU A 64 -1.43 -6.07 7.85
CA LEU A 64 -0.82 -7.29 7.31
C LEU A 64 -1.37 -8.55 8.00
N CYS A 65 -1.39 -8.57 9.33
CA CYS A 65 -1.91 -9.70 10.12
C CYS A 65 -3.41 -9.94 9.87
N GLN A 66 -4.20 -8.87 9.86
CA GLN A 66 -5.65 -8.94 9.68
C GLN A 66 -6.02 -9.35 8.24
N SER A 67 -5.30 -8.86 7.23
CA SER A 67 -5.52 -9.25 5.84
C SER A 67 -5.24 -10.73 5.62
N GLY A 68 -4.18 -11.28 6.23
CA GLY A 68 -3.88 -12.72 6.18
C GLY A 68 -5.03 -13.58 6.69
N LYS A 69 -5.41 -13.37 7.96
CA LYS A 69 -6.45 -14.17 8.61
C LYS A 69 -7.83 -13.98 7.96
N SER A 70 -8.19 -12.75 7.59
CA SER A 70 -9.50 -12.44 7.03
C SER A 70 -9.66 -12.82 5.56
N LEU A 71 -8.59 -12.76 4.75
CA LEU A 71 -8.68 -13.05 3.31
C LEU A 71 -8.36 -14.50 2.98
N LEU A 72 -7.41 -15.09 3.70
CA LEU A 72 -6.84 -16.40 3.35
C LEU A 72 -7.20 -17.48 4.37
N GLY A 73 -7.62 -17.10 5.59
CA GLY A 73 -7.83 -18.03 6.68
C GLY A 73 -6.52 -18.66 7.19
N VAL A 74 -5.36 -18.18 6.75
CA VAL A 74 -4.05 -18.67 7.15
C VAL A 74 -3.29 -17.60 7.93
N GLU A 75 -2.37 -18.05 8.77
CA GLU A 75 -1.50 -17.16 9.53
C GLU A 75 -0.48 -16.46 8.62
N VAL A 76 -0.33 -15.16 8.82
CA VAL A 76 0.68 -14.35 8.16
C VAL A 76 1.60 -13.80 9.23
N THR A 77 2.88 -14.09 9.10
CA THR A 77 3.92 -13.56 9.98
C THR A 77 4.77 -12.57 9.20
N SER A 78 5.20 -11.51 9.87
CA SER A 78 6.12 -10.52 9.31
C SER A 78 7.27 -10.30 10.26
N GLY A 79 8.47 -10.16 9.71
CA GLY A 79 9.64 -9.71 10.46
C GLY A 79 9.59 -8.22 10.79
N PRO A 80 10.73 -7.63 11.18
CA PRO A 80 10.80 -6.25 11.62
C PRO A 80 10.37 -5.28 10.51
N LEU A 81 9.64 -4.25 10.95
CA LEU A 81 9.20 -3.13 10.14
C LEU A 81 10.11 -1.92 10.35
N GLU A 82 10.81 -1.52 9.30
CA GLU A 82 11.70 -0.36 9.27
C GLU A 82 11.05 0.76 8.44
N MET A 83 11.15 2.01 8.90
CA MET A 83 10.61 3.14 8.18
C MET A 83 11.65 4.25 8.05
N SER A 84 11.88 4.66 6.81
CA SER A 84 12.78 5.75 6.46
C SER A 84 11.98 7.00 6.13
N LEU A 85 11.77 7.86 7.13
CA LEU A 85 11.07 9.15 7.01
C LEU A 85 11.62 10.01 5.87
N ARG A 86 12.95 10.09 5.75
CA ARG A 86 13.61 10.91 4.73
C ARG A 86 13.27 10.49 3.30
N ARG A 87 12.99 9.20 3.09
CA ARG A 87 12.67 8.64 1.77
C ARG A 87 11.18 8.38 1.57
N GLY A 88 10.37 8.50 2.63
CA GLY A 88 8.97 8.06 2.60
C GLY A 88 8.82 6.56 2.41
N GLN A 89 9.83 5.77 2.78
CA GLN A 89 9.85 4.34 2.49
C GLN A 89 9.61 3.51 3.75
N VAL A 90 8.76 2.49 3.62
CA VAL A 90 8.47 1.49 4.64
C VAL A 90 8.97 0.15 4.14
N GLN A 91 9.80 -0.52 4.91
CA GLN A 91 10.41 -1.79 4.58
C GLN A 91 9.98 -2.85 5.59
N VAL A 92 9.36 -3.90 5.10
CA VAL A 92 9.02 -5.11 5.87
C VAL A 92 9.97 -6.21 5.41
N THR A 93 10.54 -6.96 6.35
CA THR A 93 11.39 -8.11 6.03
C THR A 93 10.75 -9.42 6.46
N ASN A 94 11.12 -10.52 5.79
CA ASN A 94 10.67 -11.88 6.12
C ASN A 94 9.15 -11.99 6.31
N ILE A 95 8.37 -11.58 5.31
CA ILE A 95 6.94 -11.86 5.32
C ILE A 95 6.76 -13.33 4.94
N SER A 96 5.99 -14.09 5.71
CA SER A 96 5.67 -15.46 5.38
C SER A 96 4.18 -15.74 5.58
N ILE A 97 3.62 -16.47 4.64
CA ILE A 97 2.21 -16.88 4.62
C ILE A 97 2.20 -18.39 4.82
N ALA A 98 1.52 -18.84 5.88
CA ALA A 98 1.37 -20.25 6.17
C ALA A 98 0.54 -20.95 5.10
N ASN A 99 0.75 -22.25 4.96
CA ASN A 99 -0.08 -23.10 4.12
C ASN A 99 -1.42 -23.37 4.82
N PRO A 100 -2.54 -23.52 4.08
CA PRO A 100 -3.76 -24.08 4.66
C PRO A 100 -3.54 -25.49 5.23
N GLU A 101 -4.46 -25.94 6.07
CA GLU A 101 -4.39 -27.26 6.70
C GLU A 101 -4.36 -28.40 5.66
N GLY A 102 -3.61 -29.48 5.95
CA GLY A 102 -3.58 -30.69 5.12
C GLY A 102 -2.39 -30.81 4.15
N TYR A 103 -1.51 -29.82 4.11
CA TYR A 103 -0.28 -29.83 3.32
C TYR A 103 0.97 -30.12 4.17
N LYS A 104 2.04 -30.62 3.54
CA LYS A 104 3.28 -30.97 4.24
C LYS A 104 4.19 -29.77 4.47
N SER A 105 4.22 -28.82 3.54
CA SER A 105 5.00 -27.60 3.74
C SER A 105 4.28 -26.64 4.67
N GLU A 106 5.00 -26.09 5.64
CA GLU A 106 4.48 -25.08 6.59
C GLU A 106 4.15 -23.75 5.90
N LEU A 107 4.89 -23.41 4.83
CA LEU A 107 4.80 -22.12 4.15
C LEU A 107 4.26 -22.28 2.74
N LEU A 108 3.37 -21.37 2.34
CA LEU A 108 2.89 -21.20 0.97
C LEU A 108 3.72 -20.17 0.21
N LEU A 109 3.92 -19.01 0.84
CA LEU A 109 4.58 -17.85 0.24
C LEU A 109 5.56 -17.24 1.24
N ARG A 110 6.76 -16.92 0.78
CA ARG A 110 7.74 -16.15 1.53
C ARG A 110 8.18 -14.95 0.71
N VAL A 111 8.23 -13.78 1.31
CA VAL A 111 8.80 -12.57 0.72
C VAL A 111 9.96 -12.14 1.59
N GLY A 112 11.17 -12.14 1.02
CA GLY A 112 12.37 -11.74 1.76
C GLY A 112 12.32 -10.28 2.21
N ARG A 113 11.92 -9.38 1.30
CA ARG A 113 11.79 -7.95 1.58
C ARG A 113 10.67 -7.32 0.77
N ALA A 114 9.81 -6.55 1.42
CA ALA A 114 8.82 -5.69 0.78
C ALA A 114 9.14 -4.23 1.09
N VAL A 115 9.14 -3.37 0.07
CA VAL A 115 9.38 -1.93 0.20
C VAL A 115 8.18 -1.18 -0.36
N LEU A 116 7.50 -0.40 0.49
CA LEU A 116 6.47 0.55 0.11
C LEU A 116 7.08 1.95 0.06
N ASP A 117 6.92 2.64 -1.06
CA ASP A 117 7.20 4.06 -1.23
C ASP A 117 5.89 4.85 -1.10
N ILE A 118 5.82 5.72 -0.09
CA ILE A 118 4.60 6.40 0.35
C ILE A 118 4.79 7.91 0.24
N ASP A 119 3.77 8.60 -0.26
CA ASP A 119 3.75 10.05 -0.23
C ASP A 119 3.42 10.59 1.17
N LEU A 120 4.46 10.82 1.98
CA LEU A 120 4.31 11.35 3.34
C LEU A 120 3.75 12.76 3.37
N ILE A 121 3.98 13.58 2.33
CA ILE A 121 3.48 14.95 2.28
C ILE A 121 1.97 14.92 2.10
N THR A 122 1.48 14.12 1.14
CA THR A 122 0.04 13.90 0.97
C THR A 122 -0.56 13.30 2.25
N LEU A 123 0.07 12.29 2.84
CA LEU A 123 -0.41 11.68 4.07
C LEU A 123 -0.59 12.73 5.20
N ALA A 124 0.39 13.63 5.36
CA ALA A 124 0.34 14.68 6.36
C ALA A 124 -0.73 15.74 6.04
N LEU A 125 -0.81 16.22 4.80
CA LEU A 125 -1.75 17.26 4.38
C LEU A 125 -3.21 16.81 4.47
N TYR A 126 -3.50 15.56 4.12
CA TYR A 126 -4.86 15.01 4.14
C TYR A 126 -5.22 14.35 5.48
N SER A 127 -4.54 14.73 6.57
CA SER A 127 -4.79 14.23 7.92
C SER A 127 -4.80 12.69 8.02
N GLY A 128 -3.97 12.01 7.22
CA GLY A 128 -3.90 10.56 7.19
C GLY A 128 -5.08 9.85 6.52
N ARG A 129 -5.98 10.56 5.81
CA ARG A 129 -7.16 9.93 5.17
C ARG A 129 -6.86 9.32 3.80
N HIS A 130 -5.85 9.86 3.11
CA HIS A 130 -5.42 9.42 1.79
C HIS A 130 -4.01 8.85 1.87
N LEU A 131 -3.87 7.57 1.57
CA LEU A 131 -2.58 6.89 1.48
C LEU A 131 -2.23 6.69 0.01
N ILE A 132 -1.29 7.48 -0.49
CA ILE A 132 -0.75 7.30 -1.84
C ILE A 132 0.53 6.48 -1.75
N VAL A 133 0.46 5.24 -2.25
CA VAL A 133 1.60 4.34 -2.42
C VAL A 133 2.11 4.50 -3.85
N LYS A 134 3.24 5.19 -3.99
CA LYS A 134 3.90 5.43 -5.28
C LYS A 134 4.39 4.11 -5.87
N ARG A 135 4.99 3.27 -5.04
CA ARG A 135 5.61 2.03 -5.49
C ARG A 135 5.58 0.97 -4.41
N LEU A 136 5.18 -0.23 -4.76
CA LEU A 136 5.31 -1.45 -3.98
C LEU A 136 6.35 -2.35 -4.64
N GLN A 137 7.45 -2.65 -3.96
CA GLN A 137 8.49 -3.55 -4.44
C GLN A 137 8.56 -4.79 -3.55
N LEU A 138 8.45 -5.97 -4.15
CA LEU A 138 8.64 -7.24 -3.47
C LEU A 138 9.91 -7.89 -4.01
N PHE A 139 10.81 -8.31 -3.12
CA PHE A 139 12.09 -8.92 -3.45
C PHE A 139 12.19 -10.31 -2.83
N CYS A 140 12.90 -11.20 -3.54
CA CYS A 140 13.15 -12.58 -3.11
C CYS A 140 11.85 -13.29 -2.75
N VAL A 141 10.92 -13.34 -3.70
CA VAL A 141 9.61 -13.95 -3.48
C VAL A 141 9.68 -15.43 -3.78
N GLU A 142 9.46 -16.26 -2.77
CA GLU A 142 9.48 -17.72 -2.89
C GLU A 142 8.08 -18.29 -2.72
N VAL A 143 7.59 -19.02 -3.72
CA VAL A 143 6.29 -19.68 -3.70
C VAL A 143 6.50 -21.18 -3.67
N ILE A 144 5.92 -21.84 -2.67
CA ILE A 144 5.98 -23.30 -2.52
C ILE A 144 4.66 -23.87 -3.02
N VAL A 145 4.73 -24.65 -4.10
CA VAL A 145 3.55 -25.26 -4.72
C VAL A 145 3.52 -26.73 -4.36
N GLU A 146 2.52 -27.14 -3.59
CA GLU A 146 2.32 -28.53 -3.19
C GLU A 146 0.99 -29.05 -3.78
N HIS A 147 1.03 -30.30 -4.26
CA HIS A 147 -0.14 -30.97 -4.81
C HIS A 147 -0.67 -32.03 -3.87
N LEU A 148 -1.94 -31.88 -3.48
CA LEU A 148 -2.67 -32.89 -2.73
C LEU A 148 -3.71 -33.54 -3.65
N ARG A 149 -3.46 -34.80 -4.04
CA ARG A 149 -4.34 -35.59 -4.92
C ARG A 149 -4.68 -34.86 -6.24
N ARG A 150 -5.83 -34.16 -6.26
CA ARG A 150 -6.43 -33.43 -7.41
C ARG A 150 -6.40 -31.90 -7.24
N THR A 151 -5.98 -31.38 -6.10
CA THR A 151 -5.87 -29.94 -5.84
C THR A 151 -4.41 -29.54 -5.57
N SER A 152 -4.18 -28.23 -5.49
CA SER A 152 -2.91 -27.67 -5.03
C SER A 152 -3.20 -26.62 -3.96
N ASN A 153 -2.23 -26.39 -3.08
CA ASN A 153 -2.33 -25.34 -2.06
C ASN A 153 -2.61 -23.96 -2.68
N LEU A 154 -1.95 -23.67 -3.79
CA LEU A 154 -2.14 -22.46 -4.57
C LEU A 154 -3.60 -22.33 -5.05
N HIS A 155 -4.20 -23.43 -5.52
CA HIS A 155 -5.59 -23.44 -5.96
C HIS A 155 -6.58 -23.21 -4.83
N GLU A 156 -6.39 -23.86 -3.68
CA GLU A 156 -7.25 -23.67 -2.52
C GLU A 156 -7.23 -22.22 -2.05
N VAL A 157 -6.05 -21.61 -1.96
CA VAL A 157 -5.93 -20.21 -1.58
C VAL A 157 -6.54 -19.26 -2.61
N MET A 158 -6.34 -19.49 -3.91
CA MET A 158 -7.02 -18.71 -4.95
C MET A 158 -8.55 -18.85 -4.85
N SER A 159 -9.06 -20.04 -4.57
CA SER A 159 -10.50 -20.28 -4.40
C SER A 159 -11.06 -19.59 -3.16
N ALA A 160 -10.32 -19.58 -2.06
CA ALA A 160 -10.66 -18.87 -0.83
C ALA A 160 -10.79 -17.36 -1.10
N ILE A 161 -9.83 -16.77 -1.82
CA ILE A 161 -9.86 -15.35 -2.20
C ILE A 161 -11.11 -15.00 -3.02
N VAL A 162 -11.46 -15.84 -4.01
CA VAL A 162 -12.66 -15.63 -4.85
C VAL A 162 -13.96 -15.84 -4.06
N SER A 163 -14.00 -16.80 -3.13
CA SER A 163 -15.17 -16.97 -2.27
C SER A 163 -15.37 -15.78 -1.31
N ALA A 164 -14.28 -15.24 -0.75
CA ALA A 164 -14.31 -14.07 0.11
C ALA A 164 -14.81 -12.81 -0.65
N SER A 165 -14.45 -12.66 -1.93
CA SER A 165 -14.97 -11.54 -2.74
C SER A 165 -16.48 -11.66 -2.98
N ARG A 166 -16.98 -12.86 -3.31
CA ARG A 166 -18.42 -13.08 -3.53
C ARG A 166 -19.26 -12.87 -2.27
N ALA A 167 -18.74 -13.29 -1.11
CA ALA A 167 -19.41 -13.03 0.17
C ALA A 167 -19.52 -11.53 0.47
N THR A 168 -18.50 -10.75 0.09
CA THR A 168 -18.50 -9.28 0.28
C THR A 168 -19.48 -8.58 -0.68
N GLU A 169 -19.67 -9.10 -1.90
CA GLU A 169 -20.60 -8.51 -2.88
C GLU A 169 -22.07 -8.88 -2.61
N SER A 170 -22.36 -10.05 -2.04
CA SER A 170 -23.71 -10.47 -1.69
C SER A 170 -24.36 -9.61 -0.60
N SER A 171 -23.57 -8.92 0.23
CA SER A 171 -24.06 -7.98 1.24
C SER A 171 -24.31 -6.57 0.69
N PHE A 172 -23.95 -6.30 -0.58
CA PHE A 172 -24.18 -5.05 -1.29
C PHE A 172 -25.20 -5.23 -2.44
N GLY A 173 -26.39 -5.75 -2.12
CA GLY A 173 -27.53 -5.75 -3.05
C GLY A 173 -27.95 -4.32 -3.44
N PRO A 174 -28.66 -4.13 -4.57
CA PRO A 174 -28.94 -2.82 -5.13
C PRO A 174 -29.74 -1.99 -4.11
N SER A 175 -29.18 -0.84 -3.75
CA SER A 175 -29.83 0.15 -2.90
C SER A 175 -31.25 0.42 -3.40
N ARG A 176 -32.23 -0.02 -2.61
CA ARG A 176 -33.59 0.49 -2.70
C ARG A 176 -33.54 1.97 -2.36
N GLU A 177 -33.87 2.76 -3.36
CA GLU A 177 -34.35 4.13 -3.21
C GLU A 177 -35.62 4.08 -2.33
N GLY A 178 -35.53 4.55 -1.08
CA GLY A 178 -36.68 4.56 -0.17
C GLY A 178 -36.34 4.78 1.31
N ASN A 179 -36.67 5.99 1.77
CA ASN A 179 -36.79 6.47 3.15
C ASN A 179 -35.52 6.70 3.99
N ALA A 180 -35.20 7.99 4.12
CA ALA A 180 -34.59 8.58 5.30
C ALA A 180 -35.47 8.31 6.52
N GLY A 181 -34.89 7.70 7.55
CA GLY A 181 -35.57 7.40 8.81
C GLY A 181 -34.97 6.17 9.47
N ASP A 182 -34.00 6.42 10.33
CA ASP A 182 -33.69 5.60 11.51
C ASP A 182 -33.20 4.16 11.27
N VAL A 183 -31.94 4.00 10.87
CA VAL A 183 -31.04 2.93 11.38
C VAL A 183 -29.57 3.41 11.30
N GLU A 184 -29.19 4.37 12.14
CA GLU A 184 -27.79 4.52 12.55
C GLU A 184 -27.59 3.64 13.79
N ALA A 185 -27.21 2.39 13.57
CA ALA A 185 -26.75 1.49 14.62
C ALA A 185 -25.64 0.59 14.08
N GLU A 186 -24.42 0.97 14.46
CA GLU A 186 -23.31 0.09 14.83
C GLU A 186 -22.90 -1.04 13.87
N ILE A 187 -22.03 -0.67 12.93
CA ILE A 187 -20.72 -1.35 12.86
C ILE A 187 -19.66 -0.25 12.87
N ASP A 188 -19.21 0.09 14.08
CA ASP A 188 -17.96 0.83 14.27
C ASP A 188 -16.82 0.06 13.61
N SER A 189 -16.41 0.54 12.44
CA SER A 189 -15.11 0.22 11.87
C SER A 189 -14.15 1.35 12.21
N GLU A 190 -13.72 1.39 13.47
CA GLU A 190 -12.51 2.13 13.89
C GLU A 190 -11.25 1.68 13.08
N ASP A 191 -11.34 0.57 12.34
CA ASP A 191 -10.29 -0.04 11.54
C ASP A 191 -10.02 0.60 10.17
N ALA A 192 -10.89 1.48 9.64
CA ALA A 192 -10.73 2.05 8.29
C ALA A 192 -10.25 3.51 8.29
N ARG A 193 -9.13 3.82 8.96
CA ARG A 193 -8.61 5.21 9.01
C ARG A 193 -8.16 5.74 7.63
N PHE A 194 -7.80 4.86 6.69
CA PHE A 194 -7.59 5.24 5.29
C PHE A 194 -8.88 5.02 4.51
N ARG A 195 -9.58 6.11 4.20
CA ARG A 195 -10.76 6.08 3.32
C ARG A 195 -10.39 5.82 1.86
N HIS A 196 -9.13 6.10 1.51
CA HIS A 196 -8.68 6.02 0.13
C HIS A 196 -7.20 5.63 0.07
N VAL A 197 -6.93 4.47 -0.51
CA VAL A 197 -5.58 3.99 -0.82
C VAL A 197 -5.41 3.96 -2.34
N SER A 198 -4.38 4.65 -2.83
CA SER A 198 -4.01 4.66 -4.25
C SER A 198 -2.64 4.01 -4.43
N LEU A 199 -2.59 2.90 -5.17
CA LEU A 199 -1.35 2.20 -5.49
C LEU A 199 -0.99 2.40 -6.96
N HIS A 200 0.17 3.00 -7.25
CA HIS A 200 0.55 3.35 -8.63
C HIS A 200 1.39 2.28 -9.32
N GLU A 201 2.50 1.86 -8.71
CA GLU A 201 3.46 0.93 -9.32
C GLU A 201 3.68 -0.28 -8.42
N ILE A 202 3.71 -1.47 -9.02
CA ILE A 202 4.03 -2.71 -8.33
C ILE A 202 5.15 -3.41 -9.09
N LEU A 203 6.21 -3.78 -8.39
CA LEU A 203 7.37 -4.49 -8.91
C LEU A 203 7.60 -5.73 -8.07
N VAL A 204 7.70 -6.88 -8.72
CA VAL A 204 7.96 -8.15 -8.04
C VAL A 204 9.19 -8.79 -8.67
N GLN A 205 10.27 -8.84 -7.91
CA GLN A 205 11.61 -9.25 -8.33
C GLN A 205 12.04 -10.54 -7.65
N ASP A 206 12.95 -11.27 -8.31
CA ASP A 206 13.56 -12.50 -7.83
C ASP A 206 12.52 -13.53 -7.36
N ILE A 207 11.60 -13.88 -8.27
CA ILE A 207 10.52 -14.81 -7.97
C ILE A 207 11.04 -16.22 -8.18
N ALA A 208 11.10 -17.00 -7.11
CA ALA A 208 11.45 -18.41 -7.13
C ALA A 208 10.21 -19.25 -6.86
N VAL A 209 9.98 -20.26 -7.69
CA VAL A 209 8.93 -21.25 -7.45
C VAL A 209 9.59 -22.58 -7.11
N ARG A 210 9.18 -23.16 -5.98
CA ARG A 210 9.60 -24.48 -5.54
C ARG A 210 8.40 -25.43 -5.61
N PRO A 211 8.31 -26.27 -6.65
CA PRO A 211 7.31 -27.33 -6.67
C PRO A 211 7.72 -28.38 -5.63
N MET A 212 6.78 -28.92 -4.85
CA MET A 212 7.05 -29.98 -3.88
C MET A 212 6.64 -31.34 -4.46
N PRO A 213 7.50 -32.37 -4.41
CA PRO A 213 7.25 -33.60 -5.12
C PRO A 213 6.27 -34.47 -4.31
N LYS A 214 5.42 -35.22 -5.00
CA LYS A 214 4.47 -36.15 -4.36
C LYS A 214 5.18 -37.28 -3.60
N GLN A 215 6.41 -37.63 -3.98
CA GLN A 215 7.23 -38.67 -3.34
C GLN A 215 8.61 -38.13 -2.90
N PRO A 216 9.09 -38.50 -1.70
CA PRO A 216 10.35 -38.02 -1.14
C PRO A 216 11.62 -38.61 -1.78
N ARG A 217 11.50 -39.42 -2.85
CA ARG A 217 12.63 -40.21 -3.41
C ARG A 217 13.42 -39.53 -4.53
N SER A 218 12.92 -38.46 -5.15
CA SER A 218 13.70 -37.70 -6.13
C SER A 218 14.34 -36.50 -5.46
N GLN A 219 15.67 -36.54 -5.33
CA GLN A 219 16.50 -35.45 -4.84
C GLN A 219 16.26 -34.17 -5.66
N GLU A 220 16.28 -33.05 -4.94
CA GLU A 220 16.24 -31.66 -5.42
C GLU A 220 15.04 -31.29 -6.30
N THR A 221 14.04 -30.67 -5.67
CA THR A 221 13.08 -29.88 -6.42
C THR A 221 13.79 -28.67 -6.99
N SER A 222 14.06 -28.72 -8.30
CA SER A 222 14.67 -27.62 -9.03
C SER A 222 13.84 -26.36 -8.80
N ARG A 223 14.40 -25.44 -8.01
CA ARG A 223 13.88 -24.07 -7.90
C ARG A 223 14.00 -23.48 -9.29
N PHE A 224 12.93 -22.85 -9.76
CA PHE A 224 12.99 -22.13 -11.01
C PHE A 224 12.62 -20.68 -10.80
N ILE A 225 13.34 -19.83 -11.51
CA ILE A 225 13.17 -18.39 -11.46
C ILE A 225 12.10 -18.02 -12.47
N VAL A 226 11.09 -17.31 -11.98
CA VAL A 226 10.02 -16.70 -12.74
C VAL A 226 10.45 -15.28 -13.09
N SER A 227 10.08 -14.83 -14.29
CA SER A 227 10.33 -13.48 -14.77
C SER A 227 9.75 -12.42 -13.81
N GLU A 228 10.46 -11.29 -13.66
CA GLU A 228 9.96 -10.12 -12.93
C GLU A 228 8.60 -9.65 -13.48
N PHE A 229 7.73 -9.18 -12.57
CA PHE A 229 6.46 -8.57 -12.93
C PHE A 229 6.44 -7.09 -12.59
N LYS A 230 5.92 -6.30 -13.52
CA LYS A 230 5.73 -4.87 -13.37
C LYS A 230 4.30 -4.48 -13.72
N PHE A 231 3.58 -3.95 -12.75
CA PHE A 231 2.26 -3.35 -12.95
C PHE A 231 2.40 -1.83 -12.80
N ARG A 232 1.91 -1.09 -13.80
CA ARG A 232 1.86 0.37 -13.77
C ARG A 232 0.41 0.82 -13.71
N ASP A 233 0.17 1.95 -13.07
CA ASP A 233 -1.16 2.56 -12.94
C ASP A 233 -2.21 1.62 -12.31
N TYR A 234 -1.81 0.83 -11.30
CA TYR A 234 -2.69 -0.18 -10.69
C TYR A 234 -4.00 0.42 -10.17
N SER A 235 -3.96 1.62 -9.58
CA SER A 235 -5.14 2.34 -9.11
C SER A 235 -6.13 2.75 -10.22
N LYS A 236 -5.69 2.87 -11.48
CA LYS A 236 -6.60 3.14 -12.60
C LYS A 236 -7.33 1.89 -13.08
N GLU A 237 -6.77 0.71 -12.83
CA GLU A 237 -7.37 -0.57 -13.24
C GLU A 237 -8.34 -1.11 -12.20
N VAL A 238 -8.05 -0.88 -10.92
CA VAL A 238 -8.83 -1.33 -9.79
C VAL A 238 -9.56 -0.11 -9.27
N ASP A 239 -10.79 0.13 -9.74
CA ASP A 239 -11.69 1.23 -9.31
C ASP A 239 -12.18 1.06 -7.85
N ARG A 240 -11.36 0.47 -6.99
CA ARG A 240 -11.60 0.24 -5.57
C ARG A 240 -10.41 0.74 -4.77
N TYR A 241 -10.74 1.55 -3.77
CA TYR A 241 -9.75 2.31 -2.98
C TYR A 241 -9.53 1.73 -1.58
N GLU A 242 -10.16 0.60 -1.25
CA GLU A 242 -10.01 -0.06 0.04
C GLU A 242 -8.79 -0.98 0.06
N TRP A 243 -8.03 -0.92 1.15
CA TRP A 243 -6.82 -1.75 1.34
C TRP A 243 -7.11 -3.26 1.18
N LYS A 244 -8.23 -3.74 1.74
CA LYS A 244 -8.64 -5.15 1.67
C LYS A 244 -8.87 -5.60 0.22
N ASP A 245 -9.48 -4.76 -0.61
CA ASP A 245 -9.70 -5.08 -2.02
C ASP A 245 -8.43 -4.97 -2.86
N ILE A 246 -7.56 -3.99 -2.57
CA ILE A 246 -6.26 -3.85 -3.24
C ILE A 246 -5.40 -5.09 -2.97
N THR A 247 -5.25 -5.47 -1.69
CA THR A 247 -4.46 -6.64 -1.27
C THR A 247 -5.01 -7.94 -1.84
N ARG A 248 -6.34 -8.12 -1.81
CA ARG A 248 -7.03 -9.28 -2.40
C ARG A 248 -6.78 -9.39 -3.89
N ASN A 249 -7.02 -8.32 -4.65
CA ASN A 249 -6.83 -8.32 -6.10
C ASN A 249 -5.36 -8.51 -6.47
N LEU A 250 -4.44 -7.90 -5.72
CA LEU A 250 -3.01 -8.03 -5.93
C LEU A 250 -2.58 -9.49 -5.72
N LEU A 251 -2.98 -10.08 -4.60
CA LEU A 251 -2.63 -11.45 -4.27
C LEU A 251 -3.23 -12.42 -5.29
N HIS A 252 -4.50 -12.25 -5.68
CA HIS A 252 -5.13 -13.07 -6.71
C HIS A 252 -4.37 -13.01 -8.04
N ARG A 253 -4.09 -11.81 -8.55
CA ARG A 253 -3.35 -11.63 -9.81
C ARG A 253 -1.94 -12.23 -9.75
N PHE A 254 -1.27 -12.05 -8.62
CA PHE A 254 0.07 -12.59 -8.38
C PHE A 254 0.06 -14.13 -8.41
N LEU A 255 -0.81 -14.75 -7.61
CA LEU A 255 -0.93 -16.21 -7.55
C LEU A 255 -1.39 -16.81 -8.89
N HIS A 256 -2.32 -16.15 -9.58
CA HIS A 256 -2.77 -16.56 -10.91
C HIS A 256 -1.63 -16.53 -11.94
N THR A 257 -0.80 -15.49 -11.91
CA THR A 257 0.35 -15.37 -12.82
C THR A 257 1.36 -16.49 -12.57
N ILE A 258 1.63 -16.80 -11.30
CA ILE A 258 2.51 -17.92 -10.93
C ILE A 258 1.91 -19.25 -11.37
N ALA A 259 0.62 -19.49 -11.09
CA ALA A 259 -0.07 -20.71 -11.50
C ALA A 259 0.03 -20.93 -13.03
N ALA A 260 -0.15 -19.86 -13.81
CA ALA A 260 -0.03 -19.90 -15.26
C ALA A 260 1.40 -20.29 -15.71
N GLN A 261 2.42 -19.73 -15.06
CA GLN A 261 3.81 -20.06 -15.38
C GLN A 261 4.19 -21.48 -14.96
N VAL A 262 3.71 -21.95 -13.79
CA VAL A 262 3.87 -23.33 -13.34
C VAL A 262 3.24 -24.28 -14.36
N ALA A 263 1.99 -24.03 -14.77
CA ALA A 263 1.29 -24.86 -15.76
C ALA A 263 2.06 -24.95 -17.09
N LYS A 264 2.56 -23.81 -17.58
CA LYS A 264 3.35 -23.74 -18.82
C LYS A 264 4.63 -24.57 -18.70
N ARG A 265 5.31 -24.52 -17.56
CA ARG A 265 6.53 -25.29 -17.32
C ARG A 265 6.24 -26.78 -17.24
N GLU A 266 5.21 -27.20 -16.51
CA GLU A 266 4.81 -28.60 -16.42
C GLU A 266 4.42 -29.20 -17.77
N ALA A 267 3.71 -28.42 -18.61
CA ALA A 267 3.37 -28.84 -19.97
C ALA A 267 4.62 -29.05 -20.85
N THR A 268 5.65 -28.23 -20.65
CA THR A 268 6.91 -28.34 -21.41
C THR A 268 7.74 -29.54 -20.96
N VAL A 269 7.68 -29.89 -19.66
CA VAL A 269 8.44 -31.00 -19.06
C VAL A 269 7.69 -32.35 -19.19
N GLY A 270 6.50 -32.37 -19.78
CA GLY A 270 5.70 -33.60 -19.96
C GLY A 270 5.09 -34.13 -18.66
N GLY A 271 4.90 -33.26 -17.66
CA GLY A 271 4.33 -33.66 -16.37
C GLY A 271 2.82 -33.93 -16.46
N CYS A 272 2.37 -35.07 -15.91
CA CYS A 272 0.95 -35.46 -15.82
C CYS A 272 0.04 -34.43 -15.10
N CYS A 273 0.60 -33.43 -14.40
CA CYS A 273 -0.16 -32.46 -13.60
C CYS A 273 -0.63 -31.22 -14.39
N ALA A 274 -0.17 -31.01 -15.62
CA ALA A 274 -0.48 -29.81 -16.40
C ALA A 274 -2.00 -29.58 -16.58
N GLY A 275 -2.79 -30.65 -16.67
CA GLY A 275 -4.26 -30.56 -16.77
C GLY A 275 -4.94 -30.02 -15.51
N VAL A 276 -4.41 -30.34 -14.33
CA VAL A 276 -4.97 -29.89 -13.04
C VAL A 276 -4.72 -28.40 -12.83
N VAL A 277 -3.51 -27.92 -13.14
CA VAL A 277 -3.17 -26.49 -13.00
C VAL A 277 -3.93 -25.66 -14.03
N ARG A 278 -4.13 -26.17 -15.25
CA ARG A 278 -4.92 -25.48 -16.28
C ARG A 278 -6.40 -25.36 -15.90
N ALA A 279 -7.01 -26.44 -15.42
CA ALA A 279 -8.39 -26.40 -14.92
C ALA A 279 -8.55 -25.43 -13.73
N ALA A 280 -7.55 -25.36 -12.85
CA ALA A 280 -7.51 -24.39 -11.76
C ALA A 280 -7.43 -22.94 -12.26
N LEU A 281 -6.66 -22.68 -13.32
CA LEU A 281 -6.55 -21.37 -13.95
C LEU A 281 -7.90 -20.93 -14.55
N ASP A 282 -8.55 -21.85 -15.27
CA ASP A 282 -9.83 -21.60 -15.94
C ASP A 282 -10.97 -21.40 -14.94
N ALA A 283 -10.93 -22.08 -13.78
CA ALA A 283 -11.89 -21.90 -12.69
C ALA A 283 -11.65 -20.62 -11.86
N ALA A 284 -10.41 -20.12 -11.84
CA ALA A 284 -10.00 -18.94 -11.07
C ALA A 284 -10.13 -17.62 -11.86
N VAL A 285 -10.68 -17.64 -13.08
CA VAL A 285 -10.99 -16.43 -13.84
C VAL A 285 -11.89 -15.55 -12.96
N PRO A 286 -11.41 -14.38 -12.54
CA PRO A 286 -12.23 -13.50 -11.71
C PRO A 286 -13.46 -13.10 -12.53
N PRO A 287 -14.63 -12.93 -11.90
CA PRO A 287 -15.78 -12.39 -12.61
C PRO A 287 -15.34 -11.13 -13.34
N LYS A 288 -15.67 -11.03 -14.64
CA LYS A 288 -15.41 -9.79 -15.39
C LYS A 288 -15.95 -8.64 -14.55
N PRO A 289 -15.15 -7.60 -14.27
CA PRO A 289 -15.64 -6.45 -13.53
C PRO A 289 -16.92 -5.95 -14.24
N PRO A 290 -18.07 -5.83 -13.55
CA PRO A 290 -19.42 -5.73 -14.15
C PRO A 290 -19.70 -4.46 -15.00
N TRP A 291 -18.69 -3.61 -15.19
CA TRP A 291 -18.80 -2.23 -15.64
C TRP A 291 -18.01 -1.89 -16.91
N LYS A 292 -17.42 -2.86 -17.62
CA LYS A 292 -17.01 -2.64 -19.03
C LYS A 292 -18.26 -2.61 -19.95
N GLY A 293 -19.15 -1.66 -19.71
CA GLY A 293 -20.39 -1.46 -20.47
C GLY A 293 -20.85 0.00 -20.57
N ALA A 294 -20.16 0.98 -19.97
CA ALA A 294 -20.62 2.37 -19.99
C ALA A 294 -19.47 3.39 -20.07
N HIS A 295 -18.58 3.24 -21.05
CA HIS A 295 -17.83 4.39 -21.57
C HIS A 295 -18.12 4.55 -23.05
N SER A 296 -19.14 5.38 -23.30
CA SER A 296 -19.31 6.25 -24.46
C SER A 296 -18.65 5.79 -25.77
N GLN A 297 -19.46 5.21 -26.65
CA GLN A 297 -19.30 5.44 -28.09
C GLN A 297 -19.23 6.96 -28.29
N GLY A 298 -18.00 7.43 -28.56
CA GLY A 298 -17.74 8.79 -29.02
C GLY A 298 -18.54 9.00 -30.30
N ARG A 299 -19.43 9.98 -30.22
CA ARG A 299 -20.29 10.46 -31.29
C ARG A 299 -19.37 10.94 -32.43
N ASP A 300 -19.35 10.21 -33.53
CA ASP A 300 -18.81 10.69 -34.80
C ASP A 300 -19.50 12.04 -35.12
N ARG A 301 -18.74 13.13 -35.06
CA ARG A 301 -19.13 14.39 -35.72
C ARG A 301 -18.74 14.23 -37.18
N PRO A 302 -19.68 14.29 -38.14
CA PRO A 302 -19.30 14.52 -39.52
C PRO A 302 -18.82 15.97 -39.64
N GLU A 303 -17.61 16.14 -40.17
CA GLU A 303 -17.17 17.40 -40.75
C GLU A 303 -18.13 17.79 -41.89
N LYS A 304 -18.69 18.99 -41.77
CA LYS A 304 -19.19 19.80 -42.87
C LYS A 304 -18.87 21.26 -42.57
#